data_AF-A0A965PQ08-F1
#
_entry.id   AF-A0A965PQ08-F1
#
_cell.length_a   1.000
_cell.length_b   1.000
_cell.length_c   1.000
_cell.angle_alpha   90.00
_cell.angle_beta   90.00
_cell.angle_gamma   90.00
#
_symmetry.space_group_name_H-M   'P 1'
#
loop_
_entity.id
_entity.type
_entity.pdbx_description
1 polymer ?
#
loop_
_entity_poly.entity_id
_entity_poly.type
_entity_poly.pdbx_seq_one_letter_code
_entity_poly.pdbx_strand_id
1 'polypeptide(L)' 'MEAAMVQRYLKAAGSVRVVIEAFPPDRRKRDLDNILKSLLDALTHAGVWEDDSQIEDLRIYRSTIAGMVKVRIYEQAA' A
#
# COMPACT_ATOMS: atom_id res chain seq x y z
N MET A 1 15.25 8.04 -12.18
CA MET A 1 14.24 8.12 -11.10
C MET A 1 13.89 6.69 -10.75
N GLU A 2 14.37 6.23 -9.60
CA GLU A 2 14.44 4.83 -9.21
C GLU A 2 13.07 4.23 -8.88
N ALA A 3 12.79 3.15 -9.60
CA ALA A 3 12.18 1.90 -9.15
C ALA A 3 10.97 1.96 -8.21
N ALA A 4 9.82 1.49 -8.73
CA ALA A 4 9.00 0.58 -7.94
C ALA A 4 9.84 -0.67 -7.63
N MET A 5 10.56 -0.65 -6.51
CA MET A 5 11.31 -1.80 -6.04
C MET A 5 10.34 -2.76 -5.37
N VAL A 6 9.82 -3.73 -6.12
CA VAL A 6 9.14 -4.90 -5.54
C VAL A 6 10.23 -5.78 -4.93
N GLN A 7 10.56 -5.53 -3.68
CA GLN A 7 11.41 -6.42 -2.91
C GLN A 7 10.59 -7.70 -2.67
N ARG A 8 11.00 -8.81 -3.30
CA ARG A 8 10.45 -10.18 -3.22
C ARG A 8 9.24 -10.32 -2.27
N TYR A 9 8.04 -10.31 -2.84
CA TYR A 9 6.82 -10.51 -2.05
C TYR A 9 6.57 -12.02 -1.89
N LEU A 10 6.62 -12.52 -0.65
CA LEU A 10 6.04 -13.83 -0.32
C LEU A 10 4.54 -13.60 -0.12
N LYS A 11 3.71 -14.41 -0.78
CA LYS A 11 2.26 -14.35 -0.63
C LYS A 11 1.92 -14.47 0.86
N ALA A 12 1.32 -13.42 1.44
CA ALA A 12 0.96 -13.44 2.85
C ALA A 12 -0.25 -14.38 3.04
N ALA A 13 -0.11 -15.39 3.89
CA ALA A 13 -1.16 -16.38 4.16
C ALA A 13 -1.98 -16.08 5.42
N GLY A 14 -1.59 -15.07 6.21
CA GLY A 14 -2.24 -14.69 7.47
C GLY A 14 -2.59 -13.22 7.53
N SER A 15 -2.97 -12.74 8.71
CA SER A 15 -3.31 -11.33 8.95
C SER A 15 -2.11 -10.43 8.66
N VAL A 16 -2.37 -9.29 8.03
CA VAL A 16 -1.35 -8.31 7.65
C VAL A 16 -1.67 -6.93 8.16
N ARG A 17 -0.62 -6.20 8.52
CA ARG A 17 -0.64 -4.77 8.77
C ARG A 17 -0.03 -4.03 7.59
N VAL A 18 -0.76 -3.07 7.04
CA VAL A 18 -0.38 -2.30 5.85
C VAL A 18 -0.23 -0.83 6.20
N VAL A 19 0.95 -0.27 5.90
CA VAL A 19 1.26 1.15 6.08
C VAL A 19 1.62 1.77 4.74
N ILE A 20 0.82 2.74 4.32
CA ILE A 20 0.94 3.45 3.04
C ILE A 20 1.33 4.89 3.31
N GLU A 21 2.44 5.30 2.71
CA GLU A 21 2.91 6.68 2.71
C GLU A 21 2.71 7.24 1.30
N ALA A 22 1.78 8.19 1.17
CA ALA A 22 1.38 8.77 -0.10
C ALA A 22 2.18 10.05 -0.38
N PHE A 23 3.02 10.02 -1.42
CA PHE A 23 3.79 11.18 -1.89
C PHE A 23 3.12 11.74 -3.14
N PRO A 24 2.19 12.72 -3.02
CA PRO A 24 1.48 13.25 -4.18
C PRO A 24 2.47 13.84 -5.21
N PRO A 25 2.14 13.81 -6.51
CA PRO A 25 3.00 14.37 -7.57
C PRO A 25 3.00 15.90 -7.60
N ASP A 26 1.98 16.53 -7.01
CA ASP A 26 1.80 17.98 -7.00
C ASP A 26 0.95 18.42 -5.79
N ARG A 27 0.72 19.73 -5.64
CA ARG A 27 -0.05 20.33 -4.54
C ARG A 27 -1.57 20.31 -4.74
N ARG A 28 -2.09 19.67 -5.78
CA ARG A 28 -3.54 19.58 -5.98
C ARG A 28 -4.17 18.78 -4.85
N LYS A 29 -5.37 19.20 -4.46
CA LYS A 29 -6.19 18.48 -3.51
C LYS A 29 -6.60 17.15 -4.16
N ARG A 30 -6.14 16.05 -3.57
CA ARG A 30 -6.50 14.67 -3.92
C ARG A 30 -6.92 13.97 -2.65
N ASP A 31 -8.03 13.28 -2.69
CA ASP A 31 -8.51 12.53 -1.55
C ASP A 31 -7.65 11.26 -1.35
N LEU A 32 -7.30 10.96 -0.10
CA LEU A 32 -6.40 9.84 0.22
C LEU A 32 -7.09 8.49 0.03
N ASP A 33 -8.40 8.42 0.24
CA ASP A 33 -9.24 7.25 0.02
C ASP A 33 -9.25 6.82 -1.46
N ASN A 34 -9.26 7.75 -2.40
CA ASN A 34 -9.17 7.43 -3.82
C ASN A 34 -7.83 6.76 -4.17
N ILE A 35 -6.72 7.28 -3.62
CA ILE A 35 -5.40 6.67 -3.78
C ILE A 35 -5.36 5.29 -3.11
N LEU A 36 -5.91 5.19 -1.90
CA LEU A 36 -5.96 3.97 -1.12
C LEU A 36 -6.73 2.86 -1.84
N LYS A 37 -7.95 3.14 -2.30
CA LYS A 37 -8.83 2.15 -2.92
C LYS A 37 -8.22 1.57 -4.18
N SER A 38 -7.70 2.42 -5.08
CA SER A 38 -7.03 1.97 -6.30
C SER A 38 -5.75 1.18 -6.00
N LEU A 39 -5.01 1.55 -4.95
CA LEU A 39 -3.80 0.84 -4.57
C LEU A 39 -4.10 -0.56 -4.01
N LEU A 40 -5.11 -0.69 -3.14
CA LEU A 40 -5.51 -1.98 -2.58
C LEU A 40 -6.00 -2.93 -3.68
N ASP A 41 -6.85 -2.45 -4.60
CA ASP A 41 -7.33 -3.23 -5.74
C ASP A 41 -6.17 -3.77 -6.60
N ALA A 42 -5.18 -2.90 -6.90
CA ALA A 42 -3.99 -3.30 -7.65
C ALA A 42 -3.13 -4.33 -6.89
N LEU A 43 -2.98 -4.21 -5.57
CA LEU A 43 -2.21 -5.16 -4.75
C LEU A 43 -2.91 -6.52 -4.63
N THR A 44 -4.24 -6.53 -4.48
CA THR A 44 -5.05 -7.75 -4.51
C THR A 44 -4.94 -8.43 -5.88
N HIS A 45 -5.08 -7.67 -6.97
CA HIS A 45 -4.93 -8.20 -8.33
C HIS A 45 -3.51 -8.74 -8.61
N ALA A 46 -2.49 -8.12 -8.01
CA ALA A 46 -1.11 -8.60 -8.09
C ALA A 46 -0.82 -9.84 -7.21
N GLY A 47 -1.77 -10.29 -6.38
CA GLY A 47 -1.62 -11.47 -5.53
C GLY A 47 -0.68 -11.28 -4.34
N VAL A 48 -0.57 -10.04 -3.85
CA VAL A 48 0.23 -9.69 -2.65
C VAL A 48 -0.29 -10.45 -1.42
N TRP A 49 -1.61 -10.53 -1.30
CA TRP A 49 -2.33 -11.35 -0.33
C TRP A 49 -3.41 -12.16 -1.07
N GLU A 50 -4.07 -13.08 -0.39
CA GLU A 50 -5.19 -13.86 -0.95
C GLU A 50 -6.47 -13.05 -1.04
N ASP A 51 -6.76 -12.28 0.01
CA ASP A 51 -7.98 -11.50 0.13
C ASP A 51 -7.71 -10.22 0.93
N ASP A 52 -8.41 -9.13 0.60
CA ASP A 52 -8.26 -7.85 1.31
C ASP A 52 -8.78 -7.93 2.76
N SER A 53 -9.61 -8.92 3.09
CA SER A 53 -10.01 -9.25 4.47
C SER A 53 -8.85 -9.61 5.40
N GLN A 54 -7.67 -9.98 4.86
CA GLN A 54 -6.47 -10.22 5.66
C GLN A 54 -5.89 -8.94 6.27
N ILE A 55 -6.29 -7.76 5.81
CA ILE A 55 -5.77 -6.48 6.30
C ILE A 55 -6.48 -6.09 7.60
N GLU A 56 -5.81 -6.30 8.74
CA GLU A 56 -6.38 -5.97 10.06
C GLU A 56 -6.01 -4.55 10.56
N ASP A 57 -4.83 -4.04 10.21
CA ASP A 57 -4.42 -2.64 10.49
C ASP A 57 -3.98 -1.98 9.18
N LEU A 58 -4.77 -1.00 8.75
CA LEU A 58 -4.53 -0.21 7.54
C LEU A 58 -4.28 1.26 7.91
N ARG A 59 -3.11 1.78 7.55
CA ARG A 59 -2.77 3.19 7.76
C ARG A 59 -2.38 3.84 6.45
N ILE A 60 -2.98 4.99 6.17
CA ILE A 60 -2.56 5.87 5.08
C ILE A 60 -2.33 7.29 5.60
N TYR A 61 -1.25 7.91 5.17
CA TYR A 61 -0.98 9.31 5.47
C TYR A 61 -0.22 9.97 4.33
N ARG A 62 -0.34 11.31 4.25
CA ARG A 62 0.33 12.12 3.24
C ARG A 62 1.75 12.47 3.68
N SER A 63 2.68 12.41 2.74
CA SER A 63 4.07 12.84 2.93
C SER A 63 4.44 13.94 1.94
N THR A 64 5.72 14.12 1.66
CA THR A 64 6.25 15.13 0.74
C THR A 64 5.87 14.87 -0.71
N ILE A 65 6.13 15.84 -1.59
CA ILE A 65 5.83 15.73 -3.02
C ILE A 65 6.94 14.92 -3.70
N ALA A 66 6.60 13.76 -4.25
CA ALA A 66 7.53 12.91 -4.99
C ALA A 66 6.89 12.05 -6.09
N GLY A 67 5.55 12.03 -6.19
CA GLY A 67 4.84 11.29 -7.24
C GLY A 67 4.90 9.76 -7.11
N MET A 68 4.95 9.25 -5.88
CA MET A 68 5.03 7.81 -5.61
C MET A 68 4.21 7.41 -4.37
N VAL A 69 4.00 6.11 -4.19
CA VAL A 69 3.47 5.55 -2.95
C VAL A 69 4.47 4.56 -2.40
N LYS A 70 4.71 4.62 -1.09
CA LYS A 70 5.54 3.63 -0.40
C LYS A 70 4.63 2.76 0.44
N VAL A 71 4.58 1.48 0.08
CA VAL A 71 3.78 0.47 0.78
C VAL A 71 4.72 -0.38 1.63
N ARG A 72 4.37 -0.53 2.90
CA ARG A 72 5.05 -1.43 3.85
C ARG A 72 4.02 -2.40 4.37
N ILE A 73 4.32 -3.69 4.26
CA ILE A 73 3.42 -4.75 4.70
C ILE A 73 4.16 -5.59 5.72
N TYR A 74 3.49 -5.86 6.83
CA TYR A 74 4.01 -6.63 7.94
C TYR A 74 3.07 -7.81 8.16
N GLU A 75 3.59 -9.03 8.09
CA GLU A 75 2.86 -10.20 8.57
C GLU A 75 2.67 -10.08 10.08
N GLN A 76 1.46 -10.33 10.54
CA GLN A 76 1.17 -10.44 11.95
C GLN A 76 1.20 -11.93 12.31
N ALA A 77 2.12 -12.30 13.20
CA ALA A 77 2.04 -13.59 13.86
C ALA A 77 0.82 -13.58 14.79
N ALA A 78 -0.04 -14.58 14.66
CA ALA A 78 -1.14 -14.84 15.59
C ALA A 78 -0.62 -15.08 17.02
#